data_AF-A0A2V9F8T2-F1
#
_entry.id   AF-A0A2V9F8T2-F1
#
_cell.length_a   1.000
_cell.length_b   1.000
_cell.length_c   1.000
_cell.angle_alpha   90.00
_cell.angle_beta   90.00
_cell.angle_gamma   90.00
#
_symmetry.space_group_name_H-M   'P 1'
#
loop_
_entity.id
_entity.type
_entity.pdbx_description
1 polymer ?
#
loop_
_entity_poly.entity_id
_entity_poly.type
_entity_poly.pdbx_seq_one_letter_code
_entity_poly.pdbx_strand_id
1 'polypeptide(L)'
;MRAGADAQPTKGRVNNSQSAITFVVLVLSLVVALSGCVGLTAGPSQPNPIPLTITTSSLHDGQVQQSYQATILVSGGSALYSWSIVAGSLPTGLTLNSATGQITGTPNQSGTFPFTAQVKDS
;
A
#
# COMPACT_ATOMS: atom_id res chain seq x y z
N MET A 1 -9.80 55.27 25.07
CA MET A 1 -9.07 54.40 26.01
C MET A 1 -10.05 53.36 26.55
N ARG A 2 -10.10 52.15 25.97
CA ARG A 2 -10.56 50.95 26.68
C ARG A 2 -10.23 49.70 25.86
N ALA A 3 -9.47 48.83 26.50
CA ALA A 3 -9.02 47.54 26.02
C ALA A 3 -10.14 46.50 26.04
N GLY A 4 -9.97 45.45 25.24
CA GLY A 4 -10.77 44.23 25.17
C GLY A 4 -10.44 43.55 23.85
N ALA A 5 -9.29 42.86 23.73
CA ALA A 5 -9.17 41.46 24.13
C ALA A 5 -10.34 40.62 23.58
N ASP A 6 -10.33 40.37 22.27
CA ASP A 6 -11.02 39.20 21.72
C ASP A 6 -9.98 38.33 21.02
N ALA A 7 -10.09 37.04 21.30
CA ALA A 7 -9.05 36.06 21.20
C ALA A 7 -8.59 35.87 19.75
N GLN A 8 -7.27 35.81 19.60
CA GLN A 8 -6.62 35.09 18.53
C GLN A 8 -7.35 33.73 18.36
N PRO A 9 -7.94 33.40 17.21
CA PRO A 9 -8.25 32.01 16.95
C PRO A 9 -6.90 31.31 17.01
N THR A 10 -6.70 30.56 18.08
CA THR A 10 -5.75 29.47 18.15
C THR A 10 -6.18 28.52 17.05
N LYS A 11 -5.77 28.83 15.81
CA LYS A 11 -5.48 27.81 14.83
C LYS A 11 -4.50 26.93 15.58
N GLY A 12 -5.05 25.87 16.15
CA GLY A 12 -4.32 24.96 17.01
C GLY A 12 -2.98 24.77 16.35
N ARG A 13 -1.93 25.08 17.11
CA ARG A 13 -0.61 24.54 16.80
C ARG A 13 -0.90 23.09 16.42
N VAL A 14 -0.70 22.74 15.16
CA VAL A 14 -0.76 21.34 14.75
C VAL A 14 0.38 20.73 15.53
N ASN A 15 0.03 20.17 16.69
CA ASN A 15 0.98 19.76 17.70
C ASN A 15 1.75 18.61 17.08
N ASN A 16 2.88 18.97 16.49
CA ASN A 16 3.84 18.14 15.81
C ASN A 16 4.57 17.20 16.77
N SER A 17 3.86 16.60 17.73
CA SER A 17 4.18 15.28 18.27
C SER A 17 3.55 14.22 17.37
N GLN A 18 3.63 14.47 16.05
CA GLN A 18 2.93 13.74 15.02
C GLN A 18 3.51 12.34 15.04
N SER A 19 2.70 11.46 15.61
CA SER A 19 3.04 10.12 16.02
C SER A 19 3.25 9.34 14.72
N ALA A 20 4.49 9.36 14.21
CA ALA A 20 4.82 8.88 12.87
C ALA A 20 4.52 7.38 12.76
N ILE A 21 3.99 6.98 11.62
CA ILE A 21 3.66 5.60 11.33
C ILE A 21 4.55 5.16 10.18
N THR A 22 5.43 4.22 10.44
CA THR A 22 6.33 3.69 9.42
C THR A 22 5.81 2.35 8.93
N PHE A 23 5.59 2.27 7.62
CA PHE A 23 5.07 1.09 6.95
C PHE A 23 6.22 0.34 6.29
N VAL A 24 6.49 -0.86 6.77
CA VAL A 24 7.49 -1.75 6.16
C VAL A 24 6.74 -2.82 5.38
N VAL A 25 6.86 -2.80 4.06
CA VAL A 25 6.17 -3.77 3.20
C VAL A 25 7.14 -4.88 2.87
N LEU A 26 6.94 -6.03 3.50
CA LEU A 26 7.58 -7.26 3.07
C LEU A 26 6.76 -7.82 1.90
N VAL A 27 7.44 -8.27 0.85
CA VAL A 27 6.76 -8.69 -0.38
C VAL A 27 6.94 -10.18 -0.58
N LEU A 28 5.83 -10.89 -0.80
CA LEU A 28 5.82 -12.29 -1.15
C LEU A 28 5.20 -12.45 -2.53
N SER A 29 6.03 -12.55 -3.56
CA SER A 29 5.58 -12.71 -4.95
C SER A 29 5.38 -14.19 -5.25
N LEU A 30 4.14 -14.60 -5.56
CA LEU A 30 3.88 -15.96 -6.06
C LEU A 30 3.78 -15.91 -7.59
N VAL A 31 4.80 -16.41 -8.27
CA VAL A 31 4.79 -16.56 -9.73
C VAL A 31 4.01 -17.82 -10.09
N VAL A 32 2.73 -17.70 -10.43
CA VAL A 32 2.01 -18.75 -11.15
C VAL A 32 2.26 -18.52 -12.63
N ALA A 33 3.40 -18.99 -13.13
CA ALA A 33 3.51 -19.19 -14.56
C ALA A 33 2.49 -20.28 -14.92
N LEU A 34 1.34 -19.89 -15.47
CA LEU A 34 0.49 -20.82 -16.21
C LEU A 34 1.30 -21.26 -17.45
N SER A 35 2.19 -22.23 -17.25
CA SER A 35 2.78 -23.04 -18.31
C SER A 35 1.64 -23.85 -18.91
N GLY A 36 0.91 -23.23 -19.84
CA GLY A 36 -0.43 -23.69 -20.21
C GLY A 36 -0.93 -23.24 -21.57
N CYS A 37 -0.07 -23.17 -22.59
CA CYS A 37 -0.46 -23.57 -23.94
C CYS A 37 0.76 -23.91 -24.81
N VAL A 38 1.01 -25.21 -24.94
CA VAL A 38 1.70 -25.82 -26.07
C VAL A 38 0.86 -25.54 -27.33
N GLY A 39 1.42 -24.83 -28.31
CA GLY A 39 0.74 -24.55 -29.57
C GLY A 39 1.70 -23.99 -30.62
N LEU A 40 2.35 -24.89 -31.35
CA LEU A 40 3.19 -24.63 -32.52
C LEU A 40 2.38 -23.86 -33.59
N THR A 41 2.61 -22.57 -33.76
CA THR A 41 2.40 -21.88 -35.04
C THR A 41 3.26 -20.63 -35.08
N ALA A 42 4.09 -20.53 -36.12
CA ALA A 42 5.01 -19.43 -36.37
C ALA A 42 4.26 -18.09 -36.48
N GLY A 43 4.39 -17.23 -35.47
CA GLY A 43 3.96 -15.84 -35.50
C GLY A 43 4.79 -14.99 -34.52
N PRO A 44 5.26 -13.78 -34.88
CA PRO A 44 6.14 -12.98 -34.03
C PRO A 44 5.32 -12.12 -33.04
N SER A 45 4.76 -12.75 -32.00
CA SER A 45 4.26 -12.03 -30.82
C SER A 45 3.98 -13.02 -29.68
N GLN A 46 5.02 -13.74 -29.28
CA GLN A 46 5.00 -14.52 -28.04
C GLN A 46 4.86 -13.54 -26.86
N PRO A 47 3.81 -13.65 -26.00
CA PRO A 47 3.76 -12.88 -24.77
C PRO A 47 4.93 -13.37 -23.92
N ASN A 48 5.97 -12.55 -23.79
CA ASN A 48 7.01 -12.84 -22.82
C ASN A 48 6.33 -12.87 -21.45
N PRO A 49 6.43 -13.95 -20.66
CA PRO A 49 5.81 -14.00 -19.35
C PRO A 49 6.43 -12.86 -18.53
N ILE A 50 5.63 -11.83 -18.24
CA ILE A 50 6.11 -10.68 -17.49
C ILE A 50 6.10 -11.13 -16.03
N PRO A 51 7.27 -11.30 -15.39
CA PRO A 51 7.33 -11.84 -14.04
C PRO A 51 6.61 -10.88 -13.09
N LEU A 52 5.58 -11.38 -12.40
CA LEU A 52 4.86 -10.62 -11.37
C LEU A 52 5.82 -10.32 -10.21
N THR A 53 6.18 -9.05 -10.07
CA THR A 53 7.13 -8.58 -9.05
C THR A 53 6.56 -7.35 -8.37
N ILE A 54 6.54 -7.35 -7.04
CA ILE A 54 6.16 -6.15 -6.28
C ILE A 54 7.36 -5.21 -6.26
N THR A 55 7.22 -4.00 -6.79
CA THR A 55 8.30 -2.98 -6.80
C THR A 55 8.27 -2.10 -5.54
N THR A 56 7.16 -2.12 -4.80
CA THR A 56 7.00 -1.37 -3.56
C THR A 56 7.45 -2.18 -2.35
N SER A 57 8.62 -1.83 -1.80
CA SER A 57 9.19 -2.41 -0.58
C SER A 57 8.88 -1.61 0.70
N SER A 58 8.45 -0.36 0.55
CA SER A 58 8.13 0.53 1.67
C SER A 58 7.11 1.56 1.21
N LEU A 59 6.24 1.96 2.12
CA LEU A 59 5.28 3.04 1.86
C LEU A 59 5.70 4.28 2.63
N HIS A 60 5.23 5.44 2.18
CA HIS A 60 5.49 6.71 2.85
C HIS A 60 5.01 6.66 4.29
N ASP A 61 5.70 7.35 5.20
CA ASP A 61 5.26 7.41 6.59
C ASP A 61 3.88 8.08 6.69
N GLY A 62 2.98 7.46 7.45
CA GLY A 62 1.68 8.00 7.78
C GLY A 62 1.70 8.80 9.06
N GLN A 63 0.58 9.47 9.33
CA GLN A 63 0.38 10.26 10.54
C GLN A 63 -0.88 9.75 11.24
N VAL A 64 -0.80 9.58 12.56
CA VAL A 64 -1.97 9.15 13.34
C VAL A 64 -3.11 10.16 13.18
N GLN A 65 -4.33 9.64 13.04
CA GLN A 65 -5.58 10.41 12.83
C GLN A 65 -5.60 11.23 11.53
N GLN A 66 -4.70 10.97 10.57
CA GLN A 66 -4.69 11.59 9.26
C GLN A 66 -5.13 10.62 8.18
N SER A 67 -5.79 11.11 7.14
CA SER A 67 -6.09 10.28 5.97
C SER A 67 -4.80 9.84 5.30
N TYR A 68 -4.64 8.52 5.20
CA TYR A 68 -3.48 7.90 4.60
C TYR A 68 -3.92 7.12 3.36
N GLN A 69 -3.20 7.33 2.26
CA GLN A 69 -3.41 6.60 1.02
C GLN A 69 -2.06 6.23 0.42
N ALA A 70 -1.88 4.95 0.18
CA ALA A 70 -0.67 4.39 -0.39
C ALA A 70 -1.02 3.27 -1.35
N THR A 71 -0.27 3.12 -2.42
CA THR A 71 -0.53 2.08 -3.43
C THR A 71 0.68 1.20 -3.55
N ILE A 72 0.47 -0.11 -3.45
CA ILE A 72 1.52 -1.09 -3.70
C ILE A 72 1.59 -1.29 -5.22
N LEU A 73 2.73 -0.94 -5.80
CA LEU A 73 3.00 -1.08 -7.22
C LEU A 73 3.58 -2.47 -7.51
N VAL A 74 3.10 -3.06 -8.60
CA VAL A 74 3.64 -4.28 -9.19
C VAL A 74 4.10 -4.00 -10.61
N SER A 75 5.06 -4.79 -11.05
CA SER A 75 5.49 -4.89 -12.43
C SER A 75 5.22 -6.29 -12.93
N GLY A 76 4.71 -6.40 -14.15
CA GLY A 76 4.35 -7.69 -14.76
C GLY A 76 3.10 -8.35 -14.19
N GLY A 77 2.90 -9.62 -14.56
CA GLY A 77 1.68 -10.38 -14.32
C GLY A 77 0.55 -10.12 -15.33
N SER A 78 -0.58 -10.79 -15.16
CA SER A 78 -1.78 -10.67 -15.99
C SER A 78 -2.75 -9.68 -15.35
N ALA A 79 -3.72 -9.17 -16.10
CA ALA A 79 -4.58 -8.07 -15.66
C ALA A 79 -5.45 -8.33 -14.39
N LEU A 80 -5.36 -9.50 -13.77
CA LEU A 80 -6.13 -9.93 -12.60
C LEU A 80 -5.21 -10.18 -11.40
N TYR A 81 -4.93 -9.12 -10.64
CA TYR A 81 -4.16 -9.20 -9.40
C TYR A 81 -5.07 -9.40 -8.18
N SER A 82 -4.70 -10.35 -7.32
CA SER A 82 -5.32 -10.55 -6.02
C SER A 82 -4.29 -10.30 -4.91
N TRP A 83 -4.57 -9.30 -4.09
CA TRP A 83 -3.73 -8.85 -2.99
C TRP A 83 -4.27 -9.35 -1.65
N SER A 84 -3.37 -9.90 -0.84
CA SER A 84 -3.68 -10.37 0.51
C SER A 84 -2.52 -10.10 1.47
N ILE A 85 -2.81 -10.01 2.76
CA ILE A 85 -1.78 -9.87 3.80
C ILE A 85 -1.57 -11.25 4.42
N VAL A 86 -0.38 -11.82 4.22
CA VAL A 86 -0.03 -13.16 4.70
C VAL A 86 0.67 -13.14 6.06
N ALA A 87 1.26 -12.01 6.45
CA ALA A 87 1.89 -11.84 7.75
C ALA A 87 1.90 -10.38 8.20
N GLY A 88 2.02 -10.15 9.50
CA GLY A 88 1.93 -8.82 10.10
C GLY A 88 0.50 -8.27 10.11
N SER A 89 0.38 -7.01 10.52
CA SER A 89 -0.91 -6.34 10.70
C SER A 89 -0.82 -4.90 10.21
N LEU A 90 -1.82 -4.47 9.46
CA LEU A 90 -2.02 -3.05 9.22
C LEU A 90 -2.42 -2.36 10.55
N PRO A 91 -2.01 -1.10 10.77
CA PRO A 91 -2.54 -0.27 11.85
C PRO A 91 -4.07 -0.27 11.84
N THR A 92 -4.67 -0.26 13.02
CA THR A 92 -6.13 -0.15 13.15
C THR A 92 -6.63 1.10 12.44
N GLY A 93 -7.60 0.92 11.54
CA GLY A 93 -8.15 1.98 10.70
C GLY A 93 -7.58 2.05 9.28
N LEU A 94 -6.63 1.17 8.92
CA LEU A 94 -6.19 0.97 7.54
C LEU A 94 -6.70 -0.34 6.95
N THR A 95 -7.04 -0.29 5.67
CA THR A 95 -7.53 -1.45 4.91
C THR A 95 -6.77 -1.54 3.60
N LEU A 96 -6.36 -2.76 3.22
CA LEU A 96 -5.81 -3.06 1.90
C LEU A 96 -6.94 -3.43 0.95
N ASN A 97 -6.96 -2.81 -0.23
CA ASN A 97 -7.82 -3.21 -1.33
C ASN A 97 -7.21 -4.41 -2.05
N SER A 98 -7.89 -5.55 -1.99
CA SER A 98 -7.43 -6.81 -2.60
C SER A 98 -7.35 -6.78 -4.13
N ALA A 99 -8.00 -5.85 -4.82
CA ALA A 99 -7.96 -5.76 -6.29
C ALA A 99 -6.88 -4.80 -6.78
N THR A 100 -6.69 -3.67 -6.10
CA THR A 100 -5.77 -2.61 -6.55
C THR A 100 -4.45 -2.56 -5.79
N GLY A 101 -4.33 -3.27 -4.66
CA GLY A 101 -3.15 -3.15 -3.79
C GLY A 101 -3.08 -1.80 -3.07
N GLN A 102 -4.16 -1.03 -3.05
CA GLN A 102 -4.21 0.28 -2.41
C GLN A 102 -4.55 0.15 -0.92
N ILE A 103 -3.74 0.76 -0.07
CA ILE A 103 -3.98 0.88 1.37
C ILE A 103 -4.57 2.25 1.64
N THR A 104 -5.77 2.27 2.19
CA THR A 104 -6.48 3.50 2.53
C THR A 104 -7.06 3.43 3.93
N GLY A 105 -7.21 4.60 4.54
CA GLY A 105 -7.91 4.77 5.80
C GLY A 105 -7.26 5.81 6.71
N THR A 106 -7.58 5.73 7.99
CA THR A 106 -7.09 6.64 9.02
C THR A 106 -6.47 5.82 10.14
N PRO A 107 -5.14 5.74 10.22
CA PRO A 107 -4.47 4.96 11.25
C PRO A 107 -4.62 5.64 12.62
N ASN A 108 -4.98 4.87 13.63
CA ASN A 108 -5.16 5.37 15.00
C ASN A 108 -3.97 5.06 15.93
N GLN A 109 -2.95 4.36 15.42
CA GLN A 109 -1.81 3.90 16.21
C GLN A 109 -0.51 4.25 15.51
N SER A 110 0.44 4.83 16.24
CA SER A 110 1.80 5.12 15.77
C SER A 110 2.75 3.96 16.04
N GLY A 111 3.82 3.93 15.26
CA GLY A 111 4.84 2.89 15.33
C GLY A 111 5.22 2.35 13.97
N THR A 112 6.11 1.35 13.98
CA THR A 112 6.52 0.64 12.79
C THR A 112 5.68 -0.63 12.64
N PHE A 113 4.97 -0.74 11.52
CA PHE A 113 4.11 -1.88 11.23
C PHE A 113 4.66 -2.63 10.01
N PRO A 114 5.47 -3.68 10.22
CA PRO A 114 5.84 -4.57 9.14
C PRO A 114 4.65 -5.46 8.78
N PHE A 115 4.25 -5.44 7.52
CA PHE A 115 3.26 -6.36 6.98
C PHE A 115 3.77 -6.99 5.70
N THR A 116 3.38 -8.23 5.45
CA THR A 116 3.75 -8.99 4.27
C THR A 116 2.58 -9.00 3.29
N ALA A 117 2.71 -8.21 2.22
CA ALA A 117 1.77 -8.22 1.12
C ALA A 117 2.13 -9.36 0.15
N GLN A 118 1.14 -10.20 -0.12
CA GLN A 118 1.19 -11.19 -1.18
C GLN A 118 0.33 -10.69 -2.35
N VAL A 119 0.90 -10.80 -3.55
CA VAL A 119 0.15 -10.63 -4.80
C VAL A 119 0.13 -11.96 -5.53
N LYS A 120 -1.04 -12.32 -6.05
CA LYS A 120 -1.27 -13.51 -6.87
C LYS A 120 -1.94 -13.12 -8.17
N ASP A 121 -1.39 -13.60 -9.27
CA ASP A 121 -2.03 -13.62 -10.59
C ASP A 121 -2.84 -14.91 -10.73
N SER A 122 -4.05 -14.83 -11.29
CA SER A 122 -4.97 -15.97 -11.47
C SER A 122 -4.99 -16.49 -12.89
#